data_AF-A0A7K1CGK6-F1
#
_entry.id   AF-A0A7K1CGK6-F1
#
_cell.length_a   1.000
_cell.length_b   1.000
_cell.length_c   1.000
_cell.angle_alpha   90.00
_cell.angle_beta   90.00
_cell.angle_gamma   90.00
#
_symmetry.space_group_name_H-M   'P 1'
#
loop_
_entity.id
_entity.type
_entity.pdbx_description
1 polymer ?
#
loop_
_entity_poly.entity_id
_entity_poly.type
_entity_poly.pdbx_seq_one_letter_code
_entity_poly.pdbx_strand_id
1 'polypeptide(L)'
;MKSGVNLMTARKMRQITNKIIEVDPKFAGVIEKSELCDLGRTKVNDTYFKTLVQSIISQQLATKAAEKINDRVLALVKSELEPEVILSLKPELLRSAGISNAKVRAITELSIASLDNRVNFSNFKQMPNHLITEELTKIWGIGRWTSEMFLIFHMGRLN
;
A
#
# COMPACT_ATOMS: atom_id res chain seq x y z
N MET A 1 -2.66 -9.04 9.98
CA MET A 1 -4.11 -9.07 9.63
C MET A 1 -4.34 -9.10 8.12
N LYS A 2 -5.15 -10.05 7.61
CA LYS A 2 -5.32 -10.31 6.16
C LYS A 2 -6.15 -9.22 5.46
N SER A 3 -5.72 -8.82 4.26
CA SER A 3 -6.40 -7.93 3.31
C SER A 3 -7.67 -8.58 2.74
N GLY A 4 -8.78 -8.47 3.46
CA GLY A 4 -10.10 -8.91 3.00
C GLY A 4 -10.72 -7.93 1.99
N VAL A 5 -10.06 -7.73 0.83
CA VAL A 5 -10.54 -6.84 -0.24
C VAL A 5 -11.77 -7.47 -0.93
N ASN A 6 -12.85 -6.71 -1.06
CA ASN A 6 -13.98 -7.09 -1.92
C ASN A 6 -13.54 -6.91 -3.37
N LEU A 7 -13.29 -8.02 -4.06
CA LEU A 7 -12.76 -7.98 -5.42
C LEU A 7 -13.74 -7.29 -6.38
N MET A 8 -13.21 -6.43 -7.25
CA MET A 8 -13.96 -5.85 -8.35
C MET A 8 -14.31 -6.93 -9.37
N THR A 9 -15.57 -6.91 -9.80
CA THR A 9 -16.04 -7.81 -10.86
C THR A 9 -15.81 -7.17 -12.22
N ALA A 10 -15.62 -8.00 -13.25
CA ALA A 10 -15.53 -7.51 -14.62
C ALA A 10 -16.78 -6.69 -15.01
N ARG A 11 -17.96 -7.10 -14.54
CA ARG A 11 -19.22 -6.36 -14.72
C ARG A 11 -19.14 -4.95 -14.14
N LYS A 12 -18.71 -4.81 -12.89
CA LYS A 12 -18.60 -3.51 -12.22
C LYS A 12 -17.53 -2.64 -12.86
N MET A 13 -16.41 -3.22 -13.30
CA MET A 13 -15.38 -2.46 -14.02
C MET A 13 -15.88 -1.93 -15.36
N ARG A 14 -16.66 -2.72 -16.12
CA ARG A 14 -17.32 -2.24 -17.36
C ARG A 14 -18.31 -1.10 -17.08
N GLN A 15 -19.03 -1.15 -15.96
CA GLN A 15 -19.91 -0.04 -15.56
C GLN A 15 -19.11 1.24 -15.29
N ILE A 16 -17.94 1.12 -14.63
CA ILE A 16 -17.04 2.26 -14.38
C ILE A 16 -16.51 2.83 -15.70
N THR A 17 -16.02 2.00 -16.63
CA THR A 17 -15.51 2.48 -17.92
C THR A 17 -16.60 3.16 -18.74
N ASN A 18 -17.83 2.62 -18.75
CA ASN A 18 -18.96 3.28 -19.39
C ASN A 18 -19.27 4.64 -18.75
N LYS A 19 -19.21 4.72 -17.41
CA LYS A 19 -19.43 5.98 -16.71
C LYS A 19 -18.38 7.04 -17.04
N ILE A 20 -17.12 6.64 -17.21
CA ILE A 20 -16.05 7.55 -17.64
C ILE A 20 -16.38 8.13 -19.02
N ILE A 21 -16.85 7.31 -19.97
CA ILE A 21 -17.25 7.75 -21.31
C ILE A 21 -18.46 8.69 -21.26
N GLU A 22 -19.44 8.40 -20.39
CA GLU A 22 -20.60 9.29 -20.18
C GLU A 22 -20.19 10.67 -19.65
N VAL A 23 -19.17 10.73 -18.79
CA VAL A 23 -18.66 11.99 -18.22
C VAL A 23 -17.77 12.73 -19.21
N ASP A 24 -16.86 12.03 -19.88
CA ASP A 24 -15.99 12.60 -20.91
C ASP A 24 -15.78 11.60 -22.08
N PRO A 25 -16.47 11.81 -23.21
CA PRO A 25 -16.38 10.94 -24.38
C PRO A 25 -14.98 10.81 -24.99
N LYS A 26 -14.04 11.72 -24.68
CA LYS A 26 -12.66 11.65 -25.19
C LYS A 26 -11.92 10.40 -24.72
N PHE A 27 -12.34 9.80 -23.61
CA PHE A 27 -11.75 8.55 -23.12
C PHE A 27 -12.19 7.30 -23.90
N ALA A 28 -13.19 7.37 -24.78
CA ALA A 28 -13.69 6.21 -25.51
C ALA A 28 -12.59 5.49 -26.30
N GLY A 29 -11.75 6.25 -27.02
CA GLY A 29 -10.68 5.68 -27.85
C GLY A 29 -9.57 4.98 -27.06
N VAL A 30 -9.27 5.42 -25.83
CA VAL A 30 -8.28 4.72 -24.98
C VAL A 30 -8.91 3.50 -24.30
N ILE A 31 -10.17 3.57 -23.89
CA ILE A 31 -10.87 2.46 -23.27
C ILE A 31 -11.05 1.30 -24.26
N GLU A 32 -11.40 1.58 -25.51
CA GLU A 32 -11.56 0.55 -26.54
C GLU A 32 -10.23 -0.18 -26.86
N LYS A 33 -9.11 0.55 -26.85
CA LYS A 33 -7.78 0.01 -27.16
C LYS A 33 -7.07 -0.66 -25.98
N SER A 34 -7.61 -0.51 -24.77
CA SER A 34 -6.99 -1.01 -23.54
C SER A 34 -7.68 -2.29 -23.07
N GLU A 35 -6.92 -3.18 -22.44
CA GLU A 35 -7.52 -4.28 -21.70
C GLU A 35 -8.36 -3.76 -20.53
N LEU A 36 -9.36 -4.55 -20.13
CA LEU A 36 -10.22 -4.18 -19.02
C LEU A 36 -9.40 -4.11 -17.72
N CYS A 37 -9.31 -2.91 -17.14
CA CYS A 37 -8.61 -2.61 -15.89
C CYS A 37 -8.77 -3.73 -14.84
N ASP A 38 -7.65 -4.12 -14.22
CA ASP A 38 -7.53 -5.19 -13.24
C ASP A 38 -7.40 -4.68 -11.80
N LEU A 39 -7.40 -3.36 -11.59
CA LEU A 39 -7.34 -2.76 -10.25
C LEU A 39 -8.47 -3.25 -9.36
N GLY A 40 -8.09 -3.72 -8.17
CA GLY A 40 -9.02 -4.32 -7.20
C GLY A 40 -9.60 -5.67 -7.62
N ARG A 41 -9.19 -6.27 -8.75
CA ARG A 41 -9.67 -7.59 -9.22
C ARG A 41 -8.79 -8.73 -8.74
N THR A 42 -7.54 -8.46 -8.41
CA THR A 42 -6.59 -9.44 -7.88
C THR A 42 -6.51 -9.33 -6.36
N LYS A 43 -6.51 -10.49 -5.69
CA LYS A 43 -6.31 -10.55 -4.25
C LYS A 43 -4.83 -10.37 -3.93
N VAL A 44 -4.51 -9.28 -3.25
CA VAL A 44 -3.22 -9.13 -2.56
C VAL A 44 -3.29 -10.01 -1.30
N ASN A 45 -2.30 -10.88 -1.07
CA ASN A 45 -2.30 -11.77 0.12
C ASN A 45 -1.55 -11.19 1.32
N ASP A 46 -0.92 -10.02 1.15
CA ASP A 46 -0.15 -9.35 2.18
C ASP A 46 -1.02 -8.57 3.17
N THR A 47 -0.50 -8.40 4.39
CA THR A 47 -1.12 -7.57 5.42
C THR A 47 -1.01 -6.09 5.06
N TYR A 48 -1.93 -5.26 5.55
CA TYR A 48 -1.86 -3.81 5.31
C TYR A 48 -0.56 -3.19 5.84
N PHE A 49 -0.07 -3.65 6.98
CA PHE A 49 1.21 -3.24 7.53
C PHE A 49 2.37 -3.59 6.58
N LYS A 50 2.49 -4.87 6.17
CA LYS A 50 3.54 -5.33 5.26
C LYS A 50 3.56 -4.51 3.98
N THR A 51 2.39 -4.32 3.40
CA THR A 51 2.20 -3.51 2.20
C THR A 51 2.67 -2.06 2.37
N LEU A 52 2.33 -1.40 3.48
CA LEU A 52 2.75 -0.02 3.73
C LEU A 52 4.26 0.08 3.93
N VAL A 53 4.87 -0.88 4.64
CA VAL A 53 6.33 -0.96 4.75
C VAL A 53 6.97 -1.11 3.37
N GLN A 54 6.45 -1.99 2.51
CA GLN A 54 6.93 -2.17 1.13
C GLN A 54 6.76 -0.91 0.27
N SER A 55 5.66 -0.18 0.48
CA SER A 55 5.43 1.12 -0.15
C SER A 55 6.51 2.12 0.25
N ILE A 56 6.80 2.25 1.56
CA ILE A 56 7.88 3.11 2.09
C ILE A 56 9.24 2.70 1.50
N ILE A 57 9.53 1.40 1.43
CA ILE A 57 10.77 0.87 0.84
C ILE A 57 10.92 1.35 -0.61
N SER A 58 9.83 1.31 -1.39
CA SER A 58 9.83 1.57 -2.83
C SER A 58 9.90 3.06 -3.21
N GLN A 59 9.67 3.98 -2.26
CA GLN A 59 9.66 5.42 -2.54
C GLN A 59 10.97 5.90 -3.19
N GLN A 60 10.88 6.69 -4.26
CA GLN A 60 12.03 7.27 -5.00
C GLN A 60 13.06 6.25 -5.51
N LEU A 61 12.65 5.01 -5.80
CA LEU A 61 13.52 3.98 -6.35
C LEU A 61 12.97 3.43 -7.67
N ALA A 62 13.89 2.98 -8.53
CA ALA A 62 13.53 2.11 -9.64
C ALA A 62 13.03 0.76 -9.10
N THR A 63 12.07 0.14 -9.79
CA THR A 63 11.41 -1.11 -9.36
C THR A 63 12.41 -2.20 -8.97
N LYS A 64 13.41 -2.48 -9.83
CA LYS A 64 14.43 -3.51 -9.56
C LYS A 64 15.28 -3.23 -8.30
N ALA A 65 15.48 -1.97 -7.96
CA ALA A 65 16.21 -1.59 -6.75
C ALA A 65 15.34 -1.77 -5.50
N ALA A 66 14.06 -1.39 -5.59
CA ALA A 66 13.08 -1.59 -4.53
C ALA A 66 12.91 -3.09 -4.21
N GLU A 67 12.78 -3.95 -5.24
CA GLU A 67 12.70 -5.41 -5.10
C GLU A 67 13.89 -5.98 -4.32
N LYS A 68 15.13 -5.67 -4.76
CA LYS A 68 16.35 -6.15 -4.08
C LYS A 68 16.48 -5.67 -2.63
N ILE A 69 16.00 -4.46 -2.32
CA ILE A 69 15.99 -3.96 -0.94
C ILE A 69 14.93 -4.68 -0.12
N ASN A 70 13.72 -4.84 -0.67
CA ASN A 70 12.65 -5.59 -0.04
C ASN A 70 13.07 -7.03 0.28
N ASP A 71 13.71 -7.74 -0.66
CA ASP A 71 14.16 -9.12 -0.44
C ASP A 71 15.17 -9.22 0.70
N ARG A 72 16.11 -8.27 0.79
CA ARG A 72 17.06 -8.20 1.91
C ARG A 72 16.37 -7.94 3.24
N VAL A 73 15.37 -7.06 3.27
CA VAL A 73 14.57 -6.82 4.49
C VAL A 73 13.79 -8.07 4.87
N LEU A 74 13.12 -8.73 3.92
CA LEU A 74 12.39 -9.98 4.17
C LEU A 74 13.31 -11.09 4.68
N ALA A 75 14.56 -11.17 4.19
CA ALA A 75 15.54 -12.12 4.72
C ALA A 75 15.90 -11.83 6.20
N LEU A 76 16.03 -10.56 6.59
CA LEU A 76 16.31 -10.18 8.00
C LEU A 76 15.17 -10.58 8.94
N VAL A 77 13.92 -10.49 8.48
CA VAL A 77 12.73 -10.79 9.28
C VAL A 77 12.17 -12.19 9.03
N LYS A 78 12.88 -13.06 8.30
CA LYS A 78 12.41 -14.41 7.92
C LYS A 78 11.01 -14.42 7.28
N SER A 79 10.74 -13.42 6.43
CA SER A 79 9.45 -13.15 5.79
C SER A 79 8.30 -12.70 6.73
N GLU A 80 8.56 -12.55 8.02
CA GLU A 80 7.60 -12.06 9.03
C GLU A 80 7.69 -10.54 9.15
N LEU A 81 7.18 -9.83 8.13
CA LEU A 81 7.13 -8.37 8.14
C LEU A 81 5.96 -7.87 9.00
N GLU A 82 6.09 -8.01 10.32
CA GLU A 82 5.12 -7.60 11.34
C GLU A 82 5.75 -6.52 12.27
N PRO A 83 4.93 -5.67 12.93
CA PRO A 83 5.43 -4.54 13.71
C PRO A 83 6.44 -4.92 14.81
N GLU A 84 6.15 -5.98 15.58
CA GLU A 84 6.98 -6.45 16.68
C GLU A 84 8.35 -6.94 16.18
N VAL A 85 8.35 -7.62 15.02
CA VAL A 85 9.58 -8.14 14.41
C VAL A 85 10.45 -6.99 13.94
N ILE A 86 9.88 -5.97 13.30
CA ILE A 86 10.61 -4.76 12.90
C ILE A 86 11.22 -4.05 14.12
N LEU A 87 10.46 -3.89 15.21
CA LEU A 87 10.94 -3.20 16.41
C LEU A 87 11.98 -4.01 17.20
N SER A 88 12.04 -5.33 17.00
CA SER A 88 13.09 -6.18 17.57
C SER A 88 14.45 -6.02 16.87
N LEU A 89 14.47 -5.49 15.64
CA LEU A 89 15.70 -5.28 14.89
C LEU A 89 16.41 -4.01 15.34
N LYS A 90 17.74 -4.09 15.42
CA LYS A 90 18.58 -2.90 15.50
C LYS A 90 18.44 -2.08 14.20
N PRO A 91 18.26 -0.75 14.26
CA PRO A 91 18.12 0.10 13.07
C PRO A 91 19.24 -0.08 12.04
N GLU A 92 20.45 -0.40 12.49
CA GLU A 92 21.63 -0.64 11.66
C GLU A 92 21.46 -1.84 10.72
N LEU A 93 20.64 -2.84 11.09
CA LEU A 93 20.34 -3.98 10.23
C LEU A 93 19.45 -3.57 9.05
N LEU A 94 18.44 -2.73 9.29
CA LEU A 94 17.62 -2.19 8.20
C LEU A 94 18.48 -1.29 7.28
N ARG A 95 19.41 -0.53 7.85
CA ARG A 95 20.37 0.28 7.10
C ARG A 95 21.27 -0.58 6.20
N SER A 96 21.79 -1.70 6.71
CA SER A 96 22.65 -2.60 5.93
C SER A 96 21.88 -3.31 4.80
N ALA A 97 20.56 -3.49 4.94
CA ALA A 97 19.67 -3.93 3.87
C ALA A 97 19.40 -2.87 2.78
N GLY A 98 19.92 -1.64 2.92
CA GLY A 98 19.81 -0.58 1.92
C GLY A 98 18.67 0.42 2.17
N ILE A 99 18.04 0.38 3.34
CA ILE A 99 17.01 1.34 3.74
C ILE A 99 17.66 2.66 4.16
N SER A 100 17.18 3.82 3.70
CA SER A 100 17.68 5.14 4.14
C SER A 100 17.31 5.45 5.59
N ASN A 101 18.03 6.35 6.27
CA ASN A 101 17.68 6.77 7.65
C ASN A 101 16.23 7.29 7.74
N ALA A 102 15.80 8.05 6.73
CA ALA A 102 14.43 8.49 6.59
C ALA A 102 13.47 7.28 6.60
N LYS A 103 13.64 6.34 5.69
CA LYS A 103 12.76 5.18 5.59
C LYS A 103 12.78 4.30 6.84
N VAL A 104 13.94 4.17 7.51
CA VAL A 104 14.02 3.48 8.82
C VAL A 104 13.10 4.17 9.82
N ARG A 105 13.19 5.50 9.98
CA ARG A 105 12.30 6.25 10.87
C ARG A 105 10.83 6.04 10.52
N ALA A 106 10.45 6.14 9.25
CA ALA A 106 9.07 5.95 8.81
C ALA A 106 8.53 4.56 9.15
N ILE A 107 9.32 3.51 8.90
CA ILE A 107 8.97 2.12 9.18
C ILE A 107 8.84 1.89 10.69
N THR A 108 9.77 2.43 11.49
CA THR A 108 9.72 2.36 12.96
C THR A 108 8.47 3.06 13.50
N GLU A 109 8.18 4.29 13.07
CA GLU A 109 6.99 5.05 13.49
C GLU A 109 5.69 4.33 13.11
N LEU A 110 5.61 3.77 11.90
CA LEU A 110 4.46 2.96 11.48
C LEU A 110 4.30 1.72 12.37
N SER A 111 5.40 1.07 12.74
CA SER A 111 5.38 -0.13 13.60
C SER A 111 4.87 0.20 15.00
N ILE A 112 5.39 1.27 15.60
CA ILE A 112 4.91 1.76 16.91
C ILE A 112 3.44 2.13 16.83
N ALA A 113 3.03 2.90 15.82
CA ALA A 113 1.63 3.32 15.66
C ALA A 113 0.67 2.14 15.46
N SER A 114 1.14 1.04 14.87
CA SER A 114 0.36 -0.19 14.70
C SER A 114 0.15 -0.91 16.03
N LEU A 115 1.19 -0.99 16.88
CA LEU A 115 1.11 -1.65 18.18
C LEU A 115 0.31 -0.85 19.21
N ASP A 116 0.45 0.47 19.18
CA ASP A 116 -0.25 1.38 20.09
C ASP A 116 -1.71 1.66 19.66
N ASN A 117 -2.20 0.99 18.62
CA ASN A 117 -3.53 1.19 18.02
C ASN A 117 -3.82 2.61 17.49
N ARG A 118 -2.78 3.44 17.29
CA ARG A 118 -2.91 4.74 16.61
C ARG A 118 -3.25 4.57 15.13
N VAL A 119 -2.82 3.46 14.52
CA VAL A 119 -3.25 3.00 13.20
C VAL A 119 -3.90 1.63 13.37
N ASN A 120 -5.23 1.58 13.28
CA ASN A 120 -5.98 0.34 13.48
C ASN A 120 -6.38 -0.28 12.12
N PHE A 121 -5.49 -1.12 11.58
CA PHE A 121 -5.72 -1.83 10.33
C PHE A 121 -6.98 -2.71 10.31
N SER A 122 -7.53 -3.08 11.47
CA SER A 122 -8.74 -3.90 11.51
C SER A 122 -9.99 -3.19 11.04
N ASN A 123 -10.05 -1.87 11.24
CA ASN A 123 -11.18 -1.04 10.88
C ASN A 123 -11.08 -0.48 9.46
N PHE A 124 -9.90 -0.59 8.82
CA PHE A 124 -9.65 0.00 7.51
C PHE A 124 -10.68 -0.43 6.48
N LYS A 125 -11.19 -1.67 6.52
CA LYS A 125 -12.17 -2.15 5.56
C LYS A 125 -13.46 -1.32 5.55
N GLN A 126 -13.97 -0.94 6.72
CA GLN A 126 -15.22 -0.20 6.89
C GLN A 126 -15.01 1.32 6.89
N MET A 127 -13.77 1.77 7.07
CA MET A 127 -13.43 3.17 7.24
C MET A 127 -13.42 3.92 5.89
N PRO A 128 -14.00 5.14 5.81
CA PRO A 128 -13.89 6.02 4.64
C PRO A 128 -12.44 6.37 4.26
N ASN A 129 -12.16 6.56 2.96
CA ASN A 129 -10.82 6.87 2.45
C ASN A 129 -10.15 8.08 3.09
N HIS A 130 -10.93 9.15 3.32
CA HIS A 130 -10.41 10.38 3.88
C HIS A 130 -9.93 10.19 5.32
N LEU A 131 -10.62 9.37 6.12
CA LEU A 131 -10.21 9.08 7.49
C LEU A 131 -8.98 8.16 7.53
N ILE A 132 -8.91 7.15 6.64
CA ILE A 132 -7.68 6.32 6.52
C ILE A 132 -6.49 7.20 6.15
N THR A 133 -6.70 8.13 5.21
CA THR A 133 -5.65 9.07 4.80
C THR A 133 -5.25 9.99 5.94
N GLU A 134 -6.20 10.47 6.74
CA GLU A 134 -5.91 11.28 7.92
C GLU A 134 -5.10 10.51 8.98
N GLU A 135 -5.42 9.23 9.23
CA GLU A 135 -4.65 8.38 10.15
C GLU A 135 -3.23 8.14 9.64
N LEU A 136 -3.10 7.72 8.37
CA LEU A 136 -1.80 7.38 7.79
C LEU A 136 -0.89 8.61 7.65
N THR A 137 -1.44 9.78 7.36
CA THR A 137 -0.65 11.01 7.20
C THR A 137 -0.09 11.59 8.50
N LYS A 138 -0.54 11.09 9.66
CA LYS A 138 0.07 11.39 10.97
C LYS A 138 1.41 10.66 11.14
N ILE A 139 1.69 9.64 10.33
CA ILE A 139 2.94 8.88 10.39
C ILE A 139 4.02 9.58 9.56
N TRP A 140 5.16 9.84 10.20
CA TRP A 140 6.30 10.47 9.53
C TRP A 140 6.70 9.66 8.29
N GLY A 141 6.86 10.32 7.15
CA GLY A 141 7.24 9.68 5.87
C GLY A 141 6.08 9.07 5.08
N ILE A 142 4.85 9.10 5.59
CA ILE A 142 3.65 8.72 4.84
C ILE A 142 2.85 9.99 4.52
N GLY A 143 2.95 10.44 3.27
CA GLY A 143 2.17 11.58 2.79
C GLY A 143 0.82 11.16 2.18
N ARG A 144 0.00 12.17 1.84
CA ARG A 144 -1.29 11.97 1.17
C ARG A 144 -1.17 11.07 -0.06
N TRP A 145 -0.18 11.34 -0.91
CA TRP A 145 0.10 10.52 -2.09
C TRP A 145 0.32 9.04 -1.74
N THR A 146 1.17 8.75 -0.75
CA THR A 146 1.45 7.35 -0.34
C THR A 146 0.20 6.66 0.18
N SER A 147 -0.61 7.36 0.97
CA SER A 147 -1.90 6.85 1.46
C SER A 147 -2.87 6.56 0.31
N GLU A 148 -3.03 7.48 -0.63
CA GLU A 148 -3.94 7.31 -1.77
C GLU A 148 -3.48 6.16 -2.68
N MET A 149 -2.17 6.00 -2.91
CA MET A 149 -1.63 4.85 -3.64
C MET A 149 -1.89 3.53 -2.91
N PHE A 150 -1.81 3.53 -1.57
CA PHE A 150 -2.18 2.38 -0.76
C PHE A 150 -3.67 2.02 -0.92
N LEU A 151 -4.56 3.02 -0.87
CA LEU A 151 -6.00 2.83 -1.08
C LEU A 151 -6.31 2.23 -2.46
N ILE A 152 -5.71 2.77 -3.53
CA ILE A 152 -5.94 2.34 -4.91
C ILE A 152 -5.37 0.94 -5.15
N PHE A 153 -4.06 0.76 -4.96
CA PHE A 153 -3.37 -0.44 -5.42
C PHE A 153 -3.48 -1.63 -4.46
N HIS A 154 -3.66 -1.38 -3.16
CA HIS A 154 -3.65 -2.45 -2.17
C HIS A 154 -5.00 -2.71 -1.53
N MET A 155 -5.80 -1.67 -1.32
CA MET A 155 -7.18 -1.84 -0.85
C MET A 155 -8.19 -1.94 -2.00
N GLY A 156 -7.79 -1.70 -3.25
CA GLY A 156 -8.66 -1.81 -4.42
C GLY A 156 -9.81 -0.80 -4.41
N ARG A 157 -9.61 0.36 -3.80
CA ARG A 157 -10.64 1.41 -3.66
C ARG A 157 -10.55 2.39 -4.83
N LEU A 158 -11.64 2.47 -5.58
CA LEU A 158 -11.74 3.26 -6.82
C LEU A 158 -12.53 4.57 -6.66
N ASN A 159 -13.00 4.87 -5.45
CA ASN A 159 -13.80 6.05 -5.08
C ASN A 159 -13.26 6.64 -3.80
#